data_AF-A0A2E6GQ03-F1
#
_entry.id   AF-A0A2E6GQ03-F1
#
_cell.length_a   1.000
_cell.length_b   1.000
_cell.length_c   1.000
_cell.angle_alpha   90.00
_cell.angle_beta   90.00
_cell.angle_gamma   90.00
#
_symmetry.space_group_name_H-M   'P 1'
#
loop_
_entity.id
_entity.type
_entity.pdbx_description
1 polymer ?
#
loop_
_entity_poly.entity_id
_entity_poly.type
_entity_poly.pdbx_seq_one_letter_code
_entity_poly.pdbx_strand_id
1 'polypeptide(L)'
;MYRFALSALASALLFIVIAVSPTKRANALTFVIDFDPVAQFSFNTTPMSAFDVTPYGLTAGQRNTVISSIMTELKNDFHNIVSPSIPVGMQLDVDFVQGAFGDLGATAGGDSEYYYIVVGEANNISEPLGEAFTDGVSAFGAGAVLGAVYTDNIFTDVFNGLGTPGDLSEITHVINGTLAHEIAHTVNLQHCAVAGSVTPTGLNPIMATGAIDLPNAARLLDREFGSSCTVPSVGTQNSIQVLVNEIGLREIPEPASIALLALGLVGFRFMRYRAN
;
A
#
# COMPACT_ATOMS: atom_id res chain seq x y z
N MET A 1 36.67 -13.57 34.57
CA MET A 1 36.80 -13.22 33.13
C MET A 1 35.86 -14.02 32.22
N TYR A 2 35.71 -15.35 32.36
CA TYR A 2 34.80 -16.16 31.53
C TYR A 2 33.31 -15.72 31.51
N ARG A 3 32.79 -15.11 32.59
CA ARG A 3 31.39 -14.65 32.67
C ARG A 3 31.08 -13.40 31.85
N PHE A 4 32.07 -12.56 31.56
CA PHE A 4 31.92 -11.34 30.75
C PHE A 4 31.95 -11.64 29.24
N ALA A 5 32.71 -12.67 28.84
CA ALA A 5 32.79 -13.11 27.45
C ALA A 5 31.48 -13.74 26.97
N LEU A 6 30.79 -14.52 27.82
CA LEU A 6 29.50 -15.12 27.48
C LEU A 6 28.37 -14.08 27.31
N SER A 7 28.35 -13.02 28.15
CA SER A 7 27.34 -11.97 28.05
C SER A 7 27.53 -11.10 26.80
N ALA A 8 28.78 -10.81 26.43
CA ALA A 8 29.09 -10.08 25.20
C ALA A 8 28.72 -10.92 23.95
N LEU A 9 28.95 -12.23 23.98
CA LEU A 9 28.56 -13.13 22.89
C LEU A 9 27.04 -13.23 22.73
N ALA A 10 26.29 -13.33 23.84
CA ALA A 10 24.83 -13.37 23.83
C ALA A 10 24.22 -12.05 23.32
N SER A 11 24.78 -10.89 23.70
CA SER A 11 24.34 -9.59 23.20
C SER A 11 24.69 -9.36 21.73
N ALA A 12 25.83 -9.90 21.25
CA ALA A 12 26.19 -9.84 19.83
C ALA A 12 25.27 -10.74 18.98
N LEU A 13 24.95 -11.95 19.45
CA LEU A 13 23.93 -12.80 18.81
C LEU A 13 22.54 -12.15 18.81
N LEU A 14 22.18 -11.41 19.87
CA LEU A 14 20.92 -10.65 19.93
C LEU A 14 20.84 -9.57 18.84
N PHE A 15 21.90 -8.79 18.66
CA PHE A 15 21.95 -7.78 17.59
C PHE A 15 21.88 -8.40 16.20
N ILE A 16 22.52 -9.55 16.00
CA ILE A 16 22.48 -10.28 14.72
C ILE A 16 21.07 -10.84 14.46
N VAL A 17 20.41 -11.43 15.45
CA VAL A 17 19.04 -11.96 15.26
C VAL A 17 18.02 -10.85 14.99
N ILE A 18 18.14 -9.69 15.64
CA ILE A 18 17.26 -8.54 15.39
C ILE A 18 17.56 -7.89 14.03
N ALA A 19 18.84 -7.78 13.65
CA ALA A 19 19.26 -7.16 12.39
C ALA A 19 19.11 -8.08 11.16
N VAL A 20 19.02 -9.39 11.36
CA VAL A 20 18.96 -10.40 10.29
C VAL A 20 17.59 -11.08 10.20
N SER A 21 16.64 -10.75 11.09
CA SER A 21 15.22 -11.07 10.86
C SER A 21 14.79 -10.35 9.58
N PRO A 22 14.52 -11.07 8.48
CA PRO A 22 14.09 -10.40 7.25
C PRO A 22 12.71 -9.77 7.52
N THR A 23 12.63 -8.44 7.46
CA THR A 23 11.36 -7.71 7.51
C THR A 23 10.52 -7.93 6.24
N LYS A 24 11.14 -8.49 5.20
CA LYS A 24 10.55 -8.83 3.93
C LYS A 24 10.77 -10.33 3.65
N ARG A 25 9.70 -11.11 3.53
CA ARG A 25 9.82 -12.50 3.05
C ARG A 25 10.03 -12.48 1.53
N ALA A 26 10.82 -13.41 1.02
CA ALA A 26 10.87 -13.69 -0.40
C ALA A 26 9.54 -14.31 -0.86
N ASN A 27 9.04 -13.86 -2.02
CA ASN A 27 7.87 -14.34 -2.77
C ASN A 27 6.51 -13.70 -2.45
N ALA A 28 6.46 -12.49 -1.90
CA ALA A 28 5.20 -11.73 -1.85
C ALA A 28 4.92 -11.03 -3.19
N LEU A 29 3.64 -10.78 -3.50
CA LEU A 29 3.26 -9.87 -4.60
C LEU A 29 3.75 -8.46 -4.24
N THR A 30 4.70 -7.90 -4.99
CA THR A 30 5.22 -6.54 -4.72
C THR A 30 4.73 -5.53 -5.74
N PHE A 31 4.14 -4.43 -5.28
CA PHE A 31 3.96 -3.22 -6.10
C PHE A 31 5.08 -2.22 -5.83
N VAL A 32 5.80 -1.87 -6.89
CA VAL A 32 6.80 -0.81 -6.91
C VAL A 32 6.11 0.48 -7.37
N ILE A 33 6.04 1.47 -6.50
CA ILE A 33 5.38 2.74 -6.76
C ILE A 33 6.43 3.75 -7.23
N ASP A 34 6.29 4.18 -8.49
CA ASP A 34 7.18 5.14 -9.13
C ASP A 34 6.57 6.54 -9.15
N PHE A 35 7.08 7.42 -8.27
CA PHE A 35 6.68 8.84 -8.21
C PHE A 35 7.54 9.74 -9.12
N ASP A 36 8.57 9.19 -9.73
CA ASP A 36 9.57 9.89 -10.54
C ASP A 36 9.70 9.24 -11.93
N PRO A 37 8.59 9.07 -12.68
CA PRO A 37 8.65 8.47 -14.01
C PRO A 37 9.67 9.20 -14.87
N VAL A 38 10.56 8.43 -15.48
CA VAL A 38 11.59 8.97 -16.38
C VAL A 38 10.95 9.81 -17.46
N ALA A 39 11.61 10.91 -17.83
CA ALA A 39 11.17 11.72 -18.96
C ALA A 39 10.98 10.81 -20.19
N GLN A 40 9.80 10.87 -20.82
CA GLN A 40 9.32 10.01 -21.92
C GLN A 40 8.62 8.70 -21.53
N PHE A 41 8.42 8.39 -20.25
CA PHE A 41 7.50 7.32 -19.88
C PHE A 41 6.07 7.69 -20.28
N SER A 42 5.31 6.72 -20.79
CA SER A 42 3.89 6.89 -21.07
C SER A 42 3.11 5.66 -20.65
N PHE A 43 2.07 5.84 -19.85
CA PHE A 43 1.09 4.80 -19.58
C PHE A 43 -0.08 4.97 -20.54
N ASN A 44 -0.45 3.91 -21.26
CA ASN A 44 -1.53 3.92 -22.26
C ASN A 44 -1.51 5.16 -23.20
N THR A 45 -0.32 5.50 -23.74
CA THR A 45 -0.04 6.68 -24.59
C THR A 45 0.00 8.04 -23.91
N THR A 46 -0.37 8.13 -22.64
CA THR A 46 -0.34 9.36 -21.83
C THR A 46 1.07 9.59 -21.28
N PRO A 47 1.77 10.67 -21.71
CA PRO A 47 3.10 10.98 -21.19
C PRO A 47 3.01 11.46 -19.75
N MET A 48 3.85 10.89 -18.89
CA MET A 48 3.89 11.23 -17.47
C MET A 48 5.16 11.96 -17.09
N SER A 49 5.03 12.92 -16.19
CA SER A 49 6.16 13.56 -15.50
C SER A 49 6.11 13.30 -14.00
N ALA A 50 7.22 13.59 -13.33
CA ALA A 50 7.37 13.41 -11.89
C ALA A 50 6.24 14.09 -11.10
N PHE A 51 5.81 13.42 -10.03
CA PHE A 51 4.83 13.93 -9.08
C PHE A 51 5.27 15.27 -8.47
N ASP A 52 4.44 16.31 -8.64
CA ASP A 52 4.65 17.64 -8.06
C ASP A 52 3.65 17.94 -6.94
N VAL A 53 4.16 18.30 -5.76
CA VAL A 53 3.34 18.67 -4.61
C VAL A 53 3.00 20.16 -4.56
N THR A 54 3.63 20.99 -5.39
CA THR A 54 3.44 22.45 -5.33
C THR A 54 2.03 22.93 -5.65
N PRO A 55 1.28 22.32 -6.58
CA PRO A 55 -0.13 22.69 -6.83
C PRO A 55 -0.99 22.55 -5.57
N TYR A 56 -0.70 21.56 -4.73
CA TYR A 56 -1.43 21.28 -3.49
C TYR A 56 -1.09 22.24 -2.34
N GLY A 57 -0.30 23.30 -2.57
CA GLY A 57 0.06 24.29 -1.55
C GLY A 57 1.25 23.90 -0.67
N LEU A 58 2.00 22.87 -1.03
CA LEU A 58 3.22 22.45 -0.35
C LEU A 58 4.48 22.96 -1.07
N THR A 59 5.61 22.96 -0.37
CA THR A 59 6.91 23.25 -0.97
C THR A 59 7.54 21.99 -1.57
N ALA A 60 8.39 22.12 -2.59
CA ALA A 60 9.12 21.00 -3.16
C ALA A 60 9.94 20.20 -2.11
N GLY A 61 10.41 20.87 -1.05
CA GLY A 61 11.12 20.24 0.07
C GLY A 61 10.25 19.29 0.90
N GLN A 62 8.92 19.38 0.80
CA GLN A 62 7.96 18.51 1.51
C GLN A 62 7.52 17.29 0.67
N ARG A 63 7.99 17.16 -0.58
CA ARG A 63 7.60 16.07 -1.49
C ARG A 63 7.78 14.68 -0.86
N ASN A 64 8.94 14.42 -0.25
CA ASN A 64 9.21 13.12 0.37
C ASN A 64 8.34 12.86 1.61
N THR A 65 7.89 13.90 2.31
CA THR A 65 6.93 13.78 3.42
C THR A 65 5.58 13.31 2.89
N VAL A 66 5.10 13.90 1.78
CA VAL A 66 3.86 13.49 1.13
C VAL A 66 3.94 12.05 0.62
N ILE A 67 5.02 11.70 -0.08
CA ILE A 67 5.23 10.33 -0.57
C ILE A 67 5.25 9.33 0.59
N SER A 68 5.96 9.64 1.67
CA SER A 68 6.00 8.77 2.86
C SER A 68 4.62 8.59 3.49
N SER A 69 3.80 9.66 3.51
CA SER A 69 2.42 9.62 4.00
C SER A 69 1.54 8.73 3.12
N ILE A 70 1.59 8.90 1.79
CA ILE A 70 0.88 8.07 0.81
C ILE A 70 1.28 6.60 0.94
N MET A 71 2.58 6.30 0.99
CA MET A 71 3.07 4.92 1.10
C MET A 71 2.72 4.27 2.44
N THR A 72 2.59 5.05 3.51
CA THR A 72 2.13 4.54 4.82
C THR A 72 0.66 4.19 4.75
N GLU A 73 -0.16 5.09 4.19
CA GLU A 73 -1.59 4.86 4.05
C GLU A 73 -1.89 3.69 3.11
N LEU A 74 -1.19 3.58 1.98
CA LEU A 74 -1.32 2.47 1.05
C LEU A 74 -1.08 1.13 1.75
N LYS A 75 -0.07 1.05 2.62
CA LYS A 75 0.17 -0.15 3.41
C LYS A 75 -0.95 -0.41 4.39
N ASN A 76 -1.47 0.62 5.06
CA ASN A 76 -2.59 0.48 5.98
C ASN A 76 -3.83 -0.08 5.28
N ASP A 77 -4.17 0.42 4.09
CA ASP A 77 -5.35 0.00 3.31
C ASP A 77 -5.36 -1.50 2.99
N PHE A 78 -4.18 -2.11 2.80
CA PHE A 78 -4.05 -3.52 2.44
C PHE A 78 -3.64 -4.43 3.61
N HIS A 79 -2.88 -3.92 4.59
CA HIS A 79 -2.36 -4.73 5.70
C HIS A 79 -3.25 -4.70 6.95
N ASN A 80 -3.99 -3.61 7.17
CA ASN A 80 -4.79 -3.42 8.39
C ASN A 80 -6.29 -3.65 8.17
N ILE A 81 -6.68 -4.38 7.12
CA ILE A 81 -8.08 -4.70 6.84
C ILE A 81 -8.66 -5.56 7.97
N VAL A 82 -9.69 -5.05 8.64
CA VAL A 82 -10.43 -5.79 9.67
C VAL A 82 -11.59 -6.53 9.02
N SER A 83 -11.50 -7.85 8.86
CA SER A 83 -12.55 -8.64 8.22
C SER A 83 -12.57 -10.09 8.70
N PRO A 84 -13.75 -10.75 8.80
CA PRO A 84 -13.83 -12.19 9.02
C PRO A 84 -13.09 -13.03 7.96
N SER A 85 -12.88 -12.48 6.75
CA SER A 85 -12.10 -13.15 5.69
C SER A 85 -10.59 -13.13 5.96
N ILE A 86 -10.11 -12.32 6.90
CA ILE A 86 -8.69 -12.19 7.26
C ILE A 86 -8.55 -12.55 8.75
N PRO A 87 -8.09 -13.77 9.08
CA PRO A 87 -7.94 -14.18 10.48
C PRO A 87 -7.00 -13.27 11.27
N VAL A 88 -7.21 -13.20 12.58
CA VAL A 88 -6.30 -12.47 13.47
C VAL A 88 -4.88 -12.98 13.34
N GLY A 89 -3.92 -12.07 13.19
CA GLY A 89 -2.51 -12.41 12.97
C GLY A 89 -2.17 -12.66 11.50
N MET A 90 -3.12 -12.47 10.57
CA MET A 90 -2.90 -12.55 9.13
C MET A 90 -3.11 -11.19 8.47
N GLN A 91 -2.48 -11.00 7.31
CA GLN A 91 -2.68 -9.87 6.41
C GLN A 91 -2.59 -10.34 4.95
N LEU A 92 -2.97 -9.49 3.99
CA LEU A 92 -2.76 -9.78 2.57
C LEU A 92 -1.26 -9.98 2.27
N ASP A 93 -0.95 -10.96 1.41
CA ASP A 93 0.44 -11.24 0.99
C ASP A 93 0.90 -10.33 -0.15
N VAL A 94 0.87 -9.02 0.13
CA VAL A 94 1.28 -7.96 -0.79
C VAL A 94 2.24 -7.00 -0.11
N ASP A 95 3.24 -6.51 -0.84
CA ASP A 95 4.18 -5.50 -0.36
C ASP A 95 4.20 -4.27 -1.26
N PHE A 96 4.50 -3.12 -0.66
CA PHE A 96 4.58 -1.84 -1.36
C PHE A 96 5.93 -1.19 -1.08
N VAL A 97 6.65 -0.86 -2.15
CA VAL A 97 7.96 -0.20 -2.09
C VAL A 97 7.97 1.01 -3.01
N GLN A 98 8.62 2.09 -2.58
CA GLN A 98 8.92 3.21 -3.48
C GLN A 98 10.14 2.84 -4.32
N GLY A 99 10.05 2.96 -5.64
CA GLY A 99 11.15 2.69 -6.55
C GLY A 99 11.01 3.47 -7.84
N ALA A 100 11.78 3.08 -8.85
CA ALA A 100 11.67 3.65 -10.20
C ALA A 100 11.45 2.52 -11.21
N PHE A 101 10.60 2.76 -12.20
CA PHE A 101 10.45 1.85 -13.31
C PHE A 101 11.79 1.66 -14.04
N GLY A 102 12.09 0.42 -14.42
CA GLY A 102 13.33 0.08 -15.12
C GLY A 102 14.53 -0.21 -14.20
N ASP A 103 14.32 -0.25 -12.87
CA ASP A 103 15.34 -0.72 -11.91
C ASP A 103 15.55 -2.25 -11.91
N LEU A 104 14.86 -2.96 -12.81
CA LEU A 104 14.94 -4.40 -13.01
C LEU A 104 14.66 -5.21 -11.74
N GLY A 105 13.74 -4.73 -10.89
CA GLY A 105 13.34 -5.41 -9.65
C GLY A 105 14.35 -5.25 -8.51
N ALA A 106 15.34 -4.36 -8.64
CA ALA A 106 16.28 -4.09 -7.56
C ALA A 106 15.57 -3.64 -6.28
N THR A 107 14.58 -2.75 -6.39
CA THR A 107 13.77 -2.26 -5.26
C THR A 107 12.77 -3.32 -4.78
N ALA A 108 12.40 -4.28 -5.64
CA ALA A 108 11.58 -5.42 -5.24
C ALA A 108 12.31 -6.39 -4.31
N GLY A 109 13.58 -6.14 -3.94
CA GLY A 109 14.22 -6.81 -2.80
C GLY A 109 14.33 -8.32 -2.92
N GLY A 110 14.36 -8.84 -4.15
CA GLY A 110 14.47 -10.27 -4.44
C GLY A 110 13.14 -11.01 -4.66
N ASP A 111 12.00 -10.33 -4.64
CA ASP A 111 10.72 -10.95 -5.03
C ASP A 111 10.67 -11.21 -6.53
N SER A 112 10.22 -12.41 -6.90
CA SER A 112 10.05 -12.81 -8.30
C SER A 112 8.78 -12.27 -8.94
N GLU A 113 7.79 -11.90 -8.13
CA GLU A 113 6.50 -11.36 -8.56
C GLU A 113 6.40 -9.90 -8.13
N TYR A 114 6.69 -9.00 -9.05
CA TYR A 114 6.63 -7.57 -8.81
C TYR A 114 6.05 -6.84 -10.01
N TYR A 115 5.38 -5.72 -9.77
CA TYR A 115 4.75 -4.89 -10.79
C TYR A 115 4.91 -3.41 -10.45
N TYR A 116 4.83 -2.55 -11.44
CA TYR A 116 4.95 -1.11 -11.25
C TYR A 116 3.60 -0.42 -11.35
N ILE A 117 3.40 0.59 -10.50
CA ILE A 117 2.35 1.61 -10.66
C ILE A 117 3.04 2.96 -10.69
N VAL A 118 2.68 3.81 -11.65
CA VAL A 118 3.29 5.12 -11.82
C VAL A 118 2.39 6.20 -11.23
N VAL A 119 2.96 7.17 -10.52
CA VAL A 119 2.25 8.30 -9.93
C VAL A 119 2.92 9.57 -10.39
N GLY A 120 2.17 10.45 -11.05
CA GLY A 120 2.73 11.70 -11.56
C GLY A 120 1.73 12.50 -12.37
N GLU A 121 2.23 13.52 -13.06
CA GLU A 121 1.38 14.45 -13.81
C GLU A 121 1.13 13.91 -15.22
N ALA A 122 -0.14 13.75 -15.60
CA ALA A 122 -0.54 13.58 -16.99
C ALA A 122 -0.58 14.96 -17.63
N ASN A 123 0.47 15.32 -18.36
CA ASN A 123 0.67 16.63 -19.02
C ASN A 123 -0.45 17.06 -20.03
N ASN A 124 -1.63 16.45 -19.96
CA ASN A 124 -2.88 16.71 -20.64
C ASN A 124 -4.08 16.57 -19.66
N ILE A 125 -4.87 17.64 -19.49
CA ILE A 125 -5.99 17.77 -18.52
C ILE A 125 -7.30 17.01 -18.91
N SER A 126 -7.21 15.92 -19.66
CA SER A 126 -8.39 15.16 -20.13
C SER A 126 -8.36 13.67 -19.78
N GLU A 127 -7.42 13.28 -18.94
CA GLU A 127 -7.26 11.88 -18.50
C GLU A 127 -8.13 11.62 -17.25
N PRO A 128 -8.42 10.35 -16.90
CA PRO A 128 -9.05 10.03 -15.62
C PRO A 128 -8.16 10.45 -14.43
N LEU A 129 -8.61 10.20 -13.19
CA LEU A 129 -7.78 10.40 -12.00
C LEU A 129 -6.67 9.34 -11.89
N GLY A 130 -6.94 8.16 -12.42
CA GLY A 130 -6.04 7.02 -12.49
C GLY A 130 -6.56 6.03 -13.53
N GLU A 131 -5.70 5.11 -13.94
CA GLU A 131 -6.01 4.06 -14.89
C GLU A 131 -5.18 2.81 -14.57
N ALA A 132 -5.80 1.64 -14.61
CA ALA A 132 -5.11 0.36 -14.45
C ALA A 132 -5.68 -0.72 -15.37
N PHE A 133 -4.83 -1.67 -15.75
CA PHE A 133 -5.27 -2.89 -16.40
C PHE A 133 -6.02 -3.76 -15.40
N THR A 134 -7.31 -4.01 -15.65
CA THR A 134 -8.09 -4.95 -14.86
C THR A 134 -7.48 -6.35 -14.94
N ASP A 135 -7.31 -7.00 -13.78
CA ASP A 135 -6.65 -8.32 -13.69
C ASP A 135 -5.22 -8.34 -14.26
N GLY A 136 -4.53 -7.18 -14.17
CA GLY A 136 -3.19 -6.99 -14.68
C GLY A 136 -2.15 -7.96 -14.10
N VAL A 137 -2.28 -8.33 -12.82
CA VAL A 137 -1.35 -9.27 -12.17
C VAL A 137 -1.38 -10.65 -12.84
N SER A 138 -2.58 -11.13 -13.21
CA SER A 138 -2.72 -12.42 -13.91
C SER A 138 -2.41 -12.32 -15.41
N ALA A 139 -2.66 -11.17 -16.01
CA ALA A 139 -2.59 -10.97 -17.46
C ALA A 139 -1.18 -10.63 -17.98
N PHE A 140 -0.32 -10.03 -17.14
CA PHE A 140 1.01 -9.57 -17.54
C PHE A 140 2.11 -10.27 -16.76
N GLY A 141 3.33 -10.25 -17.31
CA GLY A 141 4.50 -10.80 -16.62
C GLY A 141 5.06 -9.84 -15.56
N ALA A 142 5.75 -10.40 -14.56
CA ALA A 142 6.47 -9.63 -13.57
C ALA A 142 7.40 -8.58 -14.21
N GLY A 143 7.45 -7.40 -13.60
CA GLY A 143 8.14 -6.21 -14.07
C GLY A 143 7.31 -5.33 -15.01
N ALA A 144 6.06 -5.70 -15.32
CA ALA A 144 5.15 -4.85 -16.10
C ALA A 144 4.68 -3.64 -15.29
N VAL A 145 4.37 -2.54 -15.99
CA VAL A 145 3.60 -1.42 -15.44
C VAL A 145 2.13 -1.73 -15.61
N LEU A 146 1.39 -1.79 -14.50
CA LEU A 146 -0.02 -2.21 -14.51
C LEU A 146 -1.01 -1.05 -14.40
N GLY A 147 -0.55 0.12 -13.99
CA GLY A 147 -1.42 1.29 -13.81
C GLY A 147 -0.66 2.58 -13.62
N ALA A 148 -1.43 3.67 -13.62
CA ALA A 148 -0.98 5.03 -13.43
C ALA A 148 -1.99 5.84 -12.60
N VAL A 149 -1.49 6.81 -11.83
CA VAL A 149 -2.26 7.83 -11.10
C VAL A 149 -1.82 9.20 -11.58
N TYR A 150 -2.79 10.04 -11.96
CA TYR A 150 -2.58 11.33 -12.61
C TYR A 150 -2.87 12.48 -11.64
N THR A 151 -1.82 13.02 -11.02
CA THR A 151 -1.92 13.93 -9.87
C THR A 151 -2.40 15.33 -10.23
N ASP A 152 -2.12 15.84 -11.42
CA ASP A 152 -2.70 17.08 -11.96
C ASP A 152 -4.21 16.99 -12.13
N ASN A 153 -4.71 15.84 -12.57
CA ASN A 153 -6.15 15.64 -12.71
C ASN A 153 -6.82 15.52 -11.35
N ILE A 154 -6.21 14.81 -10.40
CA ILE A 154 -6.66 14.79 -9.01
C ILE A 154 -6.70 16.21 -8.45
N PHE A 155 -5.66 17.00 -8.70
CA PHE A 155 -5.63 18.39 -8.28
C PHE A 155 -6.78 19.19 -8.93
N THR A 156 -6.91 19.13 -10.25
CA THR A 156 -7.87 19.93 -11.02
C THR A 156 -9.32 19.58 -10.70
N ASP A 157 -9.65 18.29 -10.66
CA ASP A 157 -11.03 17.81 -10.59
C ASP A 157 -11.55 17.59 -9.17
N VAL A 158 -10.65 17.42 -8.20
CA VAL A 158 -11.01 17.14 -6.81
C VAL A 158 -10.47 18.22 -5.88
N PHE A 159 -9.14 18.39 -5.82
CA PHE A 159 -8.52 19.15 -4.73
C PHE A 159 -8.68 20.68 -4.86
N ASN A 160 -8.50 21.25 -6.06
CA ASN A 160 -8.44 22.70 -6.28
C ASN A 160 -9.73 23.44 -5.84
N GLY A 161 -10.89 22.77 -5.91
CA GLY A 161 -12.18 23.35 -5.55
C GLY A 161 -12.72 22.93 -4.17
N LEU A 162 -12.14 21.92 -3.54
CA LEU A 162 -12.70 21.28 -2.33
C LEU A 162 -11.69 21.11 -1.20
N GLY A 163 -10.41 20.91 -1.54
CA GLY A 163 -9.33 20.67 -0.60
C GLY A 163 -8.77 21.93 0.02
N THR A 164 -8.09 21.75 1.14
CA THR A 164 -7.39 22.77 1.90
C THR A 164 -5.91 22.76 1.50
N PRO A 165 -5.39 23.82 0.84
CA PRO A 165 -3.99 23.88 0.45
C PRO A 165 -3.04 23.65 1.63
N GLY A 166 -2.09 22.74 1.45
CA GLY A 166 -1.12 22.34 2.46
C GLY A 166 -1.61 21.31 3.49
N ASP A 167 -2.86 20.86 3.41
CA ASP A 167 -3.37 19.79 4.28
C ASP A 167 -2.83 18.43 3.85
N LEU A 168 -1.85 17.93 4.61
CA LEU A 168 -1.21 16.64 4.34
C LEU A 168 -2.21 15.47 4.36
N SER A 169 -3.25 15.51 5.20
CA SER A 169 -4.23 14.42 5.31
C SER A 169 -5.05 14.33 4.05
N GLU A 170 -5.63 15.44 3.60
CA GLU A 170 -6.47 15.45 2.39
C GLU A 170 -5.66 15.10 1.13
N ILE A 171 -4.43 15.61 1.01
CA ILE A 171 -3.50 15.26 -0.08
C ILE A 171 -3.17 13.76 -0.04
N THR A 172 -2.92 13.21 1.15
CA THR A 172 -2.64 11.79 1.32
C THR A 172 -3.83 10.95 0.89
N HIS A 173 -5.04 11.21 1.41
CA HIS A 173 -6.21 10.37 1.13
C HIS A 173 -6.65 10.45 -0.33
N VAL A 174 -6.56 11.62 -0.96
CA VAL A 174 -7.00 11.76 -2.36
C VAL A 174 -6.07 11.04 -3.33
N ILE A 175 -4.75 11.12 -3.10
CA ILE A 175 -3.76 10.43 -3.95
C ILE A 175 -3.71 8.95 -3.59
N ASN A 176 -3.56 8.60 -2.31
CA ASN A 176 -3.53 7.20 -1.87
C ASN A 176 -4.80 6.45 -2.22
N GLY A 177 -5.98 7.02 -1.94
CA GLY A 177 -7.23 6.35 -2.24
C GLY A 177 -7.42 6.13 -3.75
N THR A 178 -6.83 6.96 -4.61
CA THR A 178 -6.81 6.72 -6.07
C THR A 178 -5.80 5.62 -6.40
N LEU A 179 -4.60 5.67 -5.81
CA LEU A 179 -3.57 4.64 -5.98
C LEU A 179 -4.04 3.25 -5.55
N ALA A 180 -4.61 3.11 -4.35
CA ALA A 180 -5.16 1.86 -3.83
C ALA A 180 -6.30 1.33 -4.70
N HIS A 181 -7.12 2.22 -5.26
CA HIS A 181 -8.18 1.89 -6.21
C HIS A 181 -7.64 1.31 -7.52
N GLU A 182 -6.62 1.93 -8.09
CA GLU A 182 -5.99 1.42 -9.33
C GLU A 182 -5.27 0.09 -9.09
N ILE A 183 -4.54 -0.05 -7.97
CA ILE A 183 -3.93 -1.33 -7.58
C ILE A 183 -4.98 -2.42 -7.44
N ALA A 184 -6.11 -2.12 -6.81
CA ALA A 184 -7.21 -3.05 -6.65
C ALA A 184 -7.78 -3.54 -8.00
N HIS A 185 -7.85 -2.68 -9.03
CA HIS A 185 -8.20 -3.12 -10.38
C HIS A 185 -7.23 -4.16 -10.94
N THR A 186 -5.92 -4.00 -10.69
CA THR A 186 -4.91 -4.97 -11.15
C THR A 186 -5.08 -6.37 -10.57
N VAL A 187 -5.79 -6.48 -9.44
CA VAL A 187 -6.15 -7.74 -8.77
C VAL A 187 -7.66 -7.99 -8.83
N ASN A 188 -8.27 -7.68 -9.99
CA ASN A 188 -9.61 -8.10 -10.38
C ASN A 188 -10.80 -7.45 -9.62
N LEU A 189 -10.56 -6.39 -8.84
CA LEU A 189 -11.66 -5.60 -8.29
C LEU A 189 -12.29 -4.71 -9.36
N GLN A 190 -13.59 -4.45 -9.22
CA GLN A 190 -14.37 -3.62 -10.14
C GLN A 190 -15.01 -2.46 -9.40
N HIS A 191 -15.38 -1.41 -10.14
CA HIS A 191 -16.08 -0.27 -9.55
C HIS A 191 -17.37 -0.70 -8.86
N CYS A 192 -17.62 -0.14 -7.68
CA CYS A 192 -18.84 -0.41 -6.94
C CYS A 192 -19.58 0.88 -6.55
N ALA A 193 -20.87 0.74 -6.27
CA ALA A 193 -21.66 1.83 -5.71
C ALA A 193 -21.37 2.03 -4.22
N VAL A 194 -21.31 3.29 -3.79
CA VAL A 194 -21.36 3.70 -2.38
C VAL A 194 -22.70 3.27 -1.78
N ALA A 195 -23.80 3.47 -2.51
CA ALA A 195 -25.14 3.12 -2.06
C ALA A 195 -25.26 1.62 -1.76
N GLY A 196 -25.56 1.31 -0.49
CA GLY A 196 -25.70 -0.07 -0.01
C GLY A 196 -24.37 -0.81 0.16
N SER A 197 -23.24 -0.14 0.02
CA SER A 197 -21.95 -0.71 0.41
C SER A 197 -21.87 -0.87 1.93
N VAL A 198 -21.16 -1.90 2.36
CA VAL A 198 -20.82 -2.17 3.75
C VAL A 198 -19.32 -2.31 3.84
N THR A 199 -18.72 -1.48 4.66
CA THR A 199 -17.29 -1.43 4.93
C THR A 199 -17.04 -1.72 6.41
N PRO A 200 -15.85 -2.24 6.81
CA PRO A 200 -15.57 -2.64 8.19
C PRO A 200 -15.83 -1.56 9.24
N THR A 201 -15.52 -0.31 8.94
CA THR A 201 -15.61 0.82 9.88
C THR A 201 -16.65 1.86 9.46
N GLY A 202 -17.31 1.67 8.32
CA GLY A 202 -18.33 2.57 7.79
C GLY A 202 -17.77 3.71 6.95
N LEU A 203 -16.49 3.66 6.57
CA LEU A 203 -15.89 4.59 5.62
C LEU A 203 -16.44 4.35 4.21
N ASN A 204 -16.22 5.31 3.31
CA ASN A 204 -16.59 5.12 1.91
C ASN A 204 -15.75 3.97 1.29
N PRO A 205 -16.32 3.16 0.40
CA PRO A 205 -15.58 2.06 -0.22
C PRO A 205 -14.49 2.57 -1.18
N ILE A 206 -13.28 2.02 -1.11
CA ILE A 206 -12.15 2.34 -2.02
C ILE A 206 -12.57 2.17 -3.48
N MET A 207 -13.32 1.11 -3.80
CA MET A 207 -13.74 0.80 -5.18
C MET A 207 -14.89 1.66 -5.70
N ALA A 208 -15.41 2.62 -4.93
CA ALA A 208 -16.39 3.55 -5.48
C ALA A 208 -15.76 4.72 -6.22
N THR A 209 -16.48 5.22 -7.22
CA THR A 209 -16.05 6.33 -8.08
C THR A 209 -17.17 7.33 -8.29
N GLY A 210 -16.78 8.55 -8.65
CA GLY A 210 -17.72 9.60 -9.04
C GLY A 210 -18.50 9.32 -10.32
N ALA A 211 -18.08 8.33 -11.12
CA ALA A 211 -18.84 7.88 -12.29
C ALA A 211 -20.09 7.08 -11.89
N ILE A 212 -20.14 6.57 -10.65
CA ILE A 212 -21.32 5.88 -10.09
C ILE A 212 -22.03 6.83 -9.12
N ASP A 213 -21.48 7.00 -7.92
CA ASP A 213 -22.15 7.75 -6.85
C ASP A 213 -21.23 8.27 -5.73
N LEU A 214 -19.90 8.18 -5.85
CA LEU A 214 -18.98 8.77 -4.86
C LEU A 214 -18.77 10.28 -5.11
N PRO A 215 -19.19 11.17 -4.19
CA PRO A 215 -18.93 12.60 -4.34
C PRO A 215 -17.44 12.94 -4.25
N ASN A 216 -16.95 13.93 -5.00
CA ASN A 216 -15.54 14.32 -4.96
C ASN A 216 -15.06 14.71 -3.55
N ALA A 217 -15.89 15.36 -2.74
CA ALA A 217 -15.54 15.69 -1.35
C ALA A 217 -15.22 14.44 -0.50
N ALA A 218 -15.86 13.30 -0.78
CA ALA A 218 -15.59 12.06 -0.08
C ALA A 218 -14.23 11.44 -0.44
N ARG A 219 -13.60 11.89 -1.54
CA ARG A 219 -12.25 11.45 -1.92
C ARG A 219 -11.14 12.14 -1.14
N LEU A 220 -11.44 13.25 -0.46
CA LEU A 220 -10.49 13.94 0.44
C LEU A 220 -10.39 13.27 1.82
N LEU A 221 -11.29 12.32 2.10
CA LEU A 221 -11.36 11.56 3.34
C LEU A 221 -10.83 10.14 3.11
N ASP A 222 -10.51 9.49 4.22
CA ASP A 222 -10.12 8.09 4.24
C ASP A 222 -11.22 7.16 3.67
N ARG A 223 -10.80 6.04 3.08
CA ARG A 223 -11.64 5.05 2.39
C ARG A 223 -11.09 3.66 2.64
N GLU A 224 -11.96 2.66 2.67
CA GLU A 224 -11.53 1.27 2.94
C GLU A 224 -12.16 0.26 1.98
N PHE A 225 -11.63 -0.96 1.91
CA PHE A 225 -12.23 -2.02 1.10
C PHE A 225 -13.56 -2.51 1.70
N GLY A 226 -14.56 -2.71 0.84
CA GLY A 226 -15.89 -3.17 1.25
C GLY A 226 -15.98 -4.67 1.50
N SER A 227 -16.72 -5.06 2.55
CA SER A 227 -17.15 -6.45 2.77
C SER A 227 -18.40 -6.81 1.95
N SER A 228 -19.10 -5.81 1.43
CA SER A 228 -20.19 -5.95 0.47
C SER A 228 -20.33 -4.65 -0.32
N CYS A 229 -20.44 -4.72 -1.64
CA CYS A 229 -20.73 -3.57 -2.48
C CYS A 229 -21.45 -4.00 -3.76
N THR A 230 -22.26 -3.11 -4.35
CA THR A 230 -22.98 -3.41 -5.59
C THR A 230 -22.11 -3.02 -6.78
N VAL A 231 -21.71 -4.02 -7.57
CA VAL A 231 -20.96 -3.84 -8.81
C VAL A 231 -21.92 -4.00 -10.00
N PRO A 232 -22.03 -3.02 -10.91
CA PRO A 232 -23.01 -3.05 -12.00
C PRO A 232 -22.95 -4.30 -12.91
N SER A 233 -21.74 -4.84 -13.13
CA SER A 233 -21.47 -5.97 -14.03
C SER A 233 -21.66 -7.35 -13.39
N VAL A 234 -21.53 -7.48 -12.07
CA VAL A 234 -21.52 -8.79 -11.37
C VAL A 234 -22.51 -8.91 -10.22
N GLY A 235 -23.18 -7.82 -9.83
CA GLY A 235 -24.06 -7.78 -8.67
C GLY A 235 -23.28 -7.51 -7.38
N THR A 236 -23.68 -8.14 -6.27
CA THR A 236 -23.02 -7.91 -4.98
C THR A 236 -21.67 -8.61 -4.92
N GLN A 237 -20.60 -7.85 -4.65
CA GLN A 237 -19.24 -8.35 -4.47
C GLN A 237 -18.75 -8.07 -3.04
N ASN A 238 -18.01 -9.01 -2.46
CA ASN A 238 -17.20 -8.77 -1.27
C ASN A 238 -15.77 -8.49 -1.73
N SER A 239 -15.38 -7.22 -1.76
CA SER A 239 -14.07 -6.81 -2.28
C SER A 239 -12.92 -7.39 -1.47
N ILE A 240 -13.06 -7.47 -0.14
CA ILE A 240 -12.05 -8.07 0.73
C ILE A 240 -11.86 -9.56 0.40
N GLN A 241 -12.94 -10.30 0.14
CA GLN A 241 -12.83 -11.71 -0.23
C GLN A 241 -12.16 -11.90 -1.60
N VAL A 242 -12.40 -11.00 -2.55
CA VAL A 242 -11.69 -11.02 -3.84
C VAL A 242 -10.20 -10.82 -3.61
N LEU A 243 -9.80 -9.80 -2.84
CA LEU A 243 -8.38 -9.59 -2.49
C LEU A 243 -7.75 -10.83 -1.84
N VAL A 244 -8.44 -11.46 -0.90
CA VAL A 244 -7.94 -12.70 -0.26
C VAL A 244 -7.76 -13.84 -1.27
N ASN A 245 -8.64 -13.95 -2.27
CA ASN A 245 -8.56 -15.00 -3.29
C ASN A 245 -7.43 -14.74 -4.30
N GLU A 246 -7.24 -13.49 -4.70
CA GLU A 246 -6.30 -13.10 -5.75
C GLU A 246 -4.87 -12.90 -5.22
N ILE A 247 -4.73 -12.34 -4.01
CA ILE A 247 -3.42 -12.06 -3.39
C ILE A 247 -2.99 -13.17 -2.44
N GLY A 248 -3.95 -13.80 -1.76
CA GLY A 248 -3.66 -14.70 -0.65
C GLY A 248 -3.36 -13.97 0.66
N LEU A 249 -2.98 -14.76 1.67
CA LEU A 249 -2.73 -14.29 3.03
C LEU A 249 -1.37 -14.76 3.54
N ARG A 250 -0.78 -13.95 4.40
CA ARG A 250 0.44 -14.27 5.15
C ARG A 250 0.24 -13.97 6.63
N GLU A 251 1.03 -14.67 7.45
CA GLU A 251 1.16 -14.33 8.87
C GLU A 251 1.83 -12.95 8.99
N ILE A 252 1.29 -12.11 9.86
CA ILE A 252 1.94 -10.87 10.27
C ILE A 252 3.19 -11.29 11.04
N PRO A 253 4.40 -10.85 10.65
CA PRO A 253 5.60 -11.13 11.41
C PRO A 253 5.38 -10.64 12.84
N GLU A 254 5.32 -11.57 13.79
CA GLU A 254 5.22 -11.23 15.20
C GLU A 254 6.35 -10.24 15.50
N PRO A 255 6.04 -9.04 16.03
CA PRO A 255 7.07 -8.21 16.64
C PRO A 255 7.85 -9.08 17.63
N ALA A 256 9.05 -8.69 18.01
CA ALA A 256 9.97 -9.48 18.85
C ALA A 256 9.40 -10.06 20.18
N SER A 257 8.11 -9.95 20.49
CA SER A 257 7.28 -10.70 21.44
C SER A 257 7.71 -12.14 21.69
N ILE A 258 7.92 -12.98 20.66
CA ILE A 258 8.37 -14.37 20.86
C ILE A 258 9.83 -14.40 21.38
N ALA A 259 10.69 -13.53 20.85
CA ALA A 259 12.06 -13.39 21.35
C ALA A 259 12.07 -12.83 22.79
N LEU A 260 11.22 -11.87 23.12
CA LEU A 260 11.02 -11.30 24.47
C LEU A 260 10.46 -12.33 25.45
N LEU A 261 9.52 -13.19 25.02
CA LEU A 261 8.98 -14.29 25.81
C LEU A 261 10.04 -15.37 26.07
N ALA A 262 10.81 -15.74 25.04
CA ALA A 262 11.94 -16.66 25.17
C ALA A 262 13.03 -16.09 26.10
N LEU A 263 13.32 -14.79 26.00
CA LEU A 263 14.19 -14.06 26.92
C LEU A 263 13.64 -14.06 28.36
N GLY A 264 12.34 -13.87 28.53
CA GLY A 264 11.66 -13.95 29.83
C GLY A 264 11.81 -15.33 30.48
N LEU A 265 11.63 -16.41 29.70
CA LEU A 265 11.78 -17.80 30.16
C LEU A 265 13.23 -18.17 30.50
N VAL A 266 14.21 -17.72 29.69
CA VAL A 266 15.65 -17.91 29.96
C VAL A 266 16.09 -17.11 31.19
N GLY A 267 15.63 -15.87 31.31
CA GLY A 267 15.85 -15.03 32.49
C GLY A 267 15.27 -15.66 33.76
N PHE A 268 14.06 -16.22 33.69
CA PHE A 268 13.44 -16.93 34.82
C PHE A 268 14.22 -18.18 35.25
N ARG A 269 14.71 -18.97 34.29
CA ARG A 269 15.59 -20.12 34.60
C ARG A 269 16.91 -19.69 35.24
N PHE A 270 17.51 -18.60 34.78
CA PHE A 270 18.74 -18.06 35.34
C PHE A 270 18.55 -17.54 36.78
N MET A 271 17.42 -16.88 37.06
CA MET A 271 17.07 -16.44 38.42
C MET A 271 16.82 -17.63 39.36
N ARG A 272 16.16 -18.69 38.88
CA ARG A 272 15.88 -19.91 39.67
C ARG A 272 17.15 -20.71 40.00
N TYR A 273 18.17 -20.65 39.15
CA TYR A 273 19.49 -21.28 39.39
C TYR A 273 20.38 -20.52 40.38
N ARG A 274 20.07 -19.26 40.69
CA ARG A 274 20.77 -18.45 41.72
C ARG A 274 20.15 -18.56 43.11
N ALA A 275 18.90 -19.02 43.19
CA ALA A 275 18.15 -19.12 44.45
C ALA A 275 18.32 -20.47 45.15
N ASN A 276 18.98 -21.43 44.50
CA ASN A 276 19.43 -22.72 45.07
C ASN A 276 20.96 -22.73 45.15
#